data_AF-A0A7W0A2Y5-F1
#
_entry.id   AF-A0A7W0A2Y5-F1
#
_cell.length_a   1.000
_cell.length_b   1.000
_cell.length_c   1.000
_cell.angle_alpha   90.00
_cell.angle_beta   90.00
_cell.angle_gamma   90.00
#
_symmetry.space_group_name_H-M   'P 1'
#
loop_
_entity.id
_entity.type
_entity.pdbx_description
1 polymer ?
#
loop_
_entity_poly.entity_id
_entity_poly.type
_entity_poly.pdbx_seq_one_letter_code
_entity_poly.pdbx_strand_id
1 'polypeptide(L)'
;MIRTLSIDDPTLRWDSLIDQINEQGDEVIIEDSEKRNVVVISMAAYEETQMLRERARQAELLERLRALEERIGDRNADLSEEQVMELANRFSREMIDDLAAEGKLVFERDLR
;
A
#
# COMPACT_ATOMS: atom_id res chain seq x y z
N MET A 1 13.08 7.41 24.20
CA MET A 1 12.66 8.83 24.28
C MET A 1 13.10 9.52 23.00
N ILE A 2 12.34 10.45 22.41
CA ILE A 2 12.78 11.11 21.16
C ILE A 2 13.69 12.28 21.50
N ARG A 3 14.89 12.31 20.90
CA ARG A 3 15.88 13.37 21.09
C ARG A 3 16.28 13.94 19.75
N THR A 4 16.48 15.25 19.69
CA THR A 4 16.93 15.95 18.47
C THR A 4 18.36 16.43 18.66
N LEU A 5 19.24 16.09 17.72
CA LEU A 5 20.65 16.47 17.69
C LEU A 5 20.96 17.22 16.39
N SER A 6 21.91 18.14 16.44
CA SER A 6 22.41 18.80 15.24
C SER A 6 23.57 18.01 14.65
N ILE A 7 23.61 17.87 13.32
CA ILE A 7 24.74 17.23 12.63
C ILE A 7 26.06 18.00 12.80
N ASP A 8 25.96 19.30 13.05
CA ASP A 8 27.10 20.21 13.25
C ASP A 8 27.62 20.18 14.70
N ASP A 9 26.97 19.44 15.60
CA ASP A 9 27.40 19.33 17.00
C ASP A 9 28.72 18.55 17.09
N PRO A 10 29.83 19.17 17.53
CA PRO A 10 31.14 18.51 17.63
C PRO A 10 31.17 17.40 18.69
N THR A 11 30.17 17.31 19.57
CA THR A 11 30.01 16.23 20.55
C THR A 11 29.30 15.00 19.98
N LEU A 12 28.72 15.11 18.78
CA LEU A 12 28.06 14.01 18.10
C LEU A 12 29.09 12.96 17.68
N ARG A 13 29.04 11.79 18.31
CA ARG A 13 29.82 10.62 17.91
C ARG A 13 28.89 9.50 17.47
N TRP A 14 29.04 9.09 16.21
CA TRP A 14 28.20 8.06 15.59
C TRP A 14 28.19 6.75 16.36
N ASP A 15 29.37 6.27 16.80
CA ASP A 15 29.48 5.00 17.52
C ASP A 15 28.69 5.05 18.84
N SER A 16 28.84 6.12 19.62
CA SER A 16 28.11 6.30 20.88
C SER A 16 26.60 6.43 20.68
N LEU A 17 26.17 6.99 19.55
CA LEU A 17 24.76 7.13 19.20
C LEU A 17 24.16 5.77 18.82
N ILE A 18 24.90 4.93 18.10
CA ILE A 18 24.50 3.55 17.79
C ILE A 18 24.34 2.73 19.07
N ASP A 19 25.31 2.80 19.98
CA ASP A 19 25.27 2.09 21.26
C ASP A 19 24.05 2.53 22.08
N GLN A 20 23.80 3.84 22.19
CA GLN A 20 22.63 4.38 22.89
C GLN A 20 21.31 3.91 22.29
N ILE A 21 21.17 3.93 20.96
CA ILE A 21 19.95 3.48 20.27
C ILE A 21 19.71 1.99 20.50
N ASN A 22 20.77 1.18 20.48
CA ASN A 22 20.65 -0.27 20.67
C ASN A 22 20.39 -0.66 22.13
N GLU A 23 21.03 0.00 23.10
CA GLU A 23 20.92 -0.33 24.52
C GLU A 23 19.67 0.26 25.18
N GLN A 24 19.31 1.49 24.82
CA GLN A 24 18.24 2.25 25.50
C GLN A 24 16.95 2.31 24.68
N GLY A 25 17.00 1.90 23.41
CA GLY A 25 15.85 2.00 22.50
C GLY A 25 15.46 3.45 22.20
N ASP A 26 16.42 4.38 22.29
CA ASP A 26 16.18 5.78 21.98
C ASP A 26 15.98 5.99 20.48
N GLU A 27 15.15 6.98 20.15
CA GLU A 27 14.94 7.44 18.78
C GLU A 27 15.58 8.82 18.64
N VAL A 28 16.43 8.97 17.63
CA VAL A 28 17.22 10.19 17.47
C VAL A 28 16.89 10.85 16.14
N ILE A 29 16.53 12.11 16.19
CA ILE A 29 16.36 12.97 15.02
C ILE A 29 17.65 13.76 14.86
N ILE A 30 18.31 13.62 13.72
CA ILE A 30 19.48 14.40 13.35
C ILE A 30 19.02 15.48 12.38
N GLU A 31 19.25 16.74 12.74
CA GLU A 31 18.90 17.90 11.93
C GLU A 31 20.16 18.62 11.44
N ASP A 32 20.13 19.05 10.19
CA ASP A 32 21.10 20.00 9.64
C ASP A 32 20.56 21.44 9.76
N SER A 33 21.47 22.41 9.81
CA SER A 33 21.23 23.84 9.63
C SER A 33 20.29 24.18 8.44
N GLU A 34 20.29 23.35 7.39
CA GLU A 34 19.38 23.44 6.23
C GLU A 34 17.98 22.84 6.47
N LYS A 35 17.63 22.43 7.70
CA LYS A 35 16.37 21.75 8.07
C LYS A 35 16.15 20.39 7.40
N ARG A 36 17.24 19.70 7.04
CA ARG A 36 17.17 18.30 6.62
C ARG A 36 17.12 17.44 7.87
N ASN A 37 16.10 16.60 7.98
CA ASN A 37 15.87 15.78 9.17
C ASN A 37 16.01 14.29 8.81
N VAL A 38 16.87 13.59 9.54
CA VAL A 38 17.03 12.12 9.45
C VAL A 38 16.65 11.53 10.79
N VAL A 39 15.87 10.45 10.78
CA VAL A 39 15.54 9.71 12.01
C VAL A 39 16.35 8.43 12.04
N VAL A 40 17.06 8.21 13.14
CA VAL A 40 17.81 7.00 13.43
C VAL A 40 17.09 6.26 14.54
N ILE A 41 16.77 5.00 14.27
CA ILE A 41 16.06 4.08 15.17
C ILE A 41 16.76 2.73 15.17
N SER A 42 16.47 1.91 16.18
CA SER A 42 16.96 0.54 16.22
C SER A 42 16.33 -0.31 15.10
N MET A 43 17.01 -1.39 14.72
CA MET A 43 16.47 -2.32 13.72
C MET A 43 15.12 -2.91 14.16
N ALA A 44 14.96 -3.21 15.44
CA ALA A 44 13.70 -3.71 15.99
C ALA A 44 12.55 -2.70 15.84
N ALA A 45 12.80 -1.42 16.16
CA ALA A 45 11.82 -0.36 15.98
C ALA A 45 11.46 -0.13 14.50
N TYR A 46 12.44 -0.27 13.61
CA TYR A 46 12.21 -0.22 12.17
C TYR A 46 11.28 -1.36 11.71
N GLU A 47 11.56 -2.59 12.11
CA GLU A 47 10.74 -3.76 11.77
C GLU A 47 9.30 -3.62 12.27
N GLU A 48 9.13 -3.15 13.51
CA GLU A 48 7.80 -2.88 14.08
C GLU A 48 7.04 -1.82 13.26
N THR A 49 7.72 -0.72 12.92
CA THR A 49 7.13 0.35 12.10
C THR A 49 6.71 -0.17 10.72
N GLN A 50 7.52 -1.02 10.08
CA GLN A 50 7.19 -1.62 8.80
C GLN A 50 5.96 -2.54 8.90
N MET A 51 5.90 -3.38 9.94
CA MET A 51 4.75 -4.24 10.19
C MET A 51 3.46 -3.43 10.40
N LEU A 52 3.52 -2.33 11.16
CA LEU A 52 2.37 -1.46 11.38
C LEU A 52 1.92 -0.76 10.08
N ARG A 53 2.86 -0.29 9.26
CA ARG A 53 2.56 0.32 7.95
C ARG A 53 1.87 -0.65 7.02
N GLU A 54 2.34 -1.89 6.96
CA GLU A 54 1.73 -2.91 6.11
C GLU A 54 0.31 -3.24 6.56
N ARG A 55 0.06 -3.38 7.87
CA ARG A 55 -1.29 -3.57 8.40
C ARG A 55 -2.22 -2.39 8.07
N ALA A 56 -1.74 -1.16 8.21
CA ALA A 56 -2.51 0.03 7.86
C ALA A 56 -2.86 0.07 6.37
N ARG A 57 -1.89 -0.25 5.50
CA ARG A 57 -2.11 -0.36 4.06
C ARG A 57 -3.17 -1.41 3.72
N GLN A 58 -3.12 -2.57 4.37
CA GLN A 58 -4.11 -3.63 4.17
C GLN A 58 -5.50 -3.20 4.64
N ALA A 59 -5.60 -2.52 5.77
CA ALA A 59 -6.87 -1.98 6.27
C ALA A 59 -7.48 -0.95 5.30
N GLU A 60 -6.65 -0.03 4.77
CA GLU A 60 -7.10 0.95 3.78
C GLU A 60 -7.59 0.28 2.49
N LEU A 61 -6.90 -0.76 2.03
CA LEU A 61 -7.33 -1.52 0.86
C LEU A 61 -8.67 -2.23 1.10
N LEU A 62 -8.84 -2.84 2.27
CA LEU A 62 -10.10 -3.48 2.66
C LEU A 62 -11.25 -2.47 2.72
N GLU A 63 -11.00 -1.28 3.26
CA GLU A 63 -12.01 -0.21 3.31
C GLU A 63 -12.39 0.28 1.92
N ARG A 64 -11.43 0.43 1.01
CA ARG A 64 -11.70 0.74 -0.41
C ARG A 64 -12.50 -0.36 -1.11
N LEU A 65 -12.22 -1.63 -0.80
CA LEU A 65 -12.98 -2.77 -1.34
C LEU A 65 -14.42 -2.77 -0.82
N ARG A 66 -14.63 -2.54 0.48
CA ARG A 66 -15.98 -2.41 1.06
C ARG A 66 -16.76 -1.25 0.45
N ALA A 67 -16.12 -0.08 0.27
CA ALA A 67 -16.74 1.05 -0.39
C ALA A 67 -17.00 0.81 -1.89
N LEU A 68 -16.26 -0.08 -2.54
CA LEU A 68 -16.56 -0.52 -3.89
C LEU A 68 -17.75 -1.48 -3.91
N GLU A 69 -17.79 -2.43 -2.98
CA GLU A 69 -18.90 -3.37 -2.81
C GLU A 69 -20.22 -2.64 -2.54
N GLU A 70 -20.22 -1.66 -1.63
CA GLU A 70 -21.38 -0.81 -1.35
C GLU A 70 -21.84 -0.05 -2.58
N ARG A 71 -20.92 0.58 -3.33
CA ARG A 71 -21.29 1.30 -4.58
C ARG A 71 -21.82 0.38 -5.67
N ILE A 72 -21.30 -0.85 -5.78
CA ILE A 72 -21.81 -1.84 -6.73
C ILE A 72 -23.17 -2.35 -6.27
N GLY A 73 -23.32 -2.63 -4.97
CA GLY A 73 -24.58 -3.01 -4.33
C GLY A 73 -25.66 -1.96 -4.56
N ASP A 74 -25.37 -0.70 -4.28
CA ASP A 74 -26.29 0.42 -4.50
C ASP A 74 -26.66 0.61 -5.98
N ARG A 75 -25.69 0.45 -6.90
CA ARG A 75 -25.97 0.50 -8.35
C ARG A 75 -26.81 -0.67 -8.85
N ASN A 76 -26.73 -1.80 -8.17
CA ASN A 76 -27.44 -3.03 -8.54
C ASN A 76 -28.61 -3.32 -7.60
N ALA A 77 -28.97 -2.41 -6.68
CA ALA A 77 -30.02 -2.62 -5.69
C ALA A 77 -31.40 -2.81 -6.31
N ASP A 78 -31.60 -2.26 -7.52
CA ASP A 78 -32.82 -2.38 -8.31
C ASP A 78 -32.82 -3.61 -9.25
N LEU A 79 -31.72 -4.38 -9.30
CA LEU A 79 -31.59 -5.56 -10.15
C LEU A 79 -31.81 -6.84 -9.33
N SER A 80 -32.66 -7.73 -9.83
CA SER A 80 -32.74 -9.08 -9.27
C SER A 80 -31.46 -9.86 -9.52
N GLU A 81 -31.22 -10.91 -8.73
CA GLU A 81 -30.04 -11.78 -8.86
C GLU A 81 -29.89 -12.37 -10.27
N GLU A 82 -31.02 -12.70 -10.92
CA GLU A 82 -31.07 -13.11 -12.33
C GLU A 82 -30.63 -12.01 -13.30
N GLN A 83 -31.03 -10.75 -13.07
CA GLN A 83 -30.65 -9.61 -13.90
C GLN A 83 -29.16 -9.26 -13.74
N VAL A 84 -28.60 -9.42 -12.53
CA VAL A 84 -27.16 -9.25 -12.30
C VAL A 84 -26.36 -10.32 -13.04
N MET A 85 -26.80 -11.59 -13.01
CA MET A 85 -26.16 -12.66 -13.80
C MET A 85 -26.27 -12.41 -15.30
N GLU A 86 -27.42 -11.95 -15.79
CA GLU A 86 -27.62 -11.67 -17.21
C GLU A 86 -26.72 -10.52 -17.68
N LEU A 87 -26.59 -9.47 -16.85
CA LEU A 87 -25.69 -8.35 -17.10
C LEU A 87 -24.22 -8.79 -17.11
N ALA A 88 -23.80 -9.63 -16.15
CA ALA A 88 -22.45 -10.18 -16.10
C ALA A 88 -22.13 -11.06 -17.31
N ASN A 89 -23.09 -11.88 -17.75
CA ASN A 89 -22.97 -12.72 -18.95
C ASN A 89 -22.84 -11.88 -20.23
N ARG A 90 -23.63 -10.81 -20.36
CA ARG A 90 -23.51 -9.90 -21.51
C ARG A 90 -22.15 -9.21 -21.56
N PHE A 91 -21.70 -8.65 -20.43
CA PHE A 91 -20.39 -8.00 -20.33
C PHE A 91 -19.24 -8.95 -20.66
N SER A 92 -19.31 -10.20 -20.18
CA SER A 92 -18.27 -11.20 -20.45
C SER A 92 -18.18 -11.53 -21.95
N ARG A 93 -19.32 -11.59 -22.65
CA ARG A 93 -19.35 -11.82 -24.11
C ARG A 93 -18.80 -10.62 -24.89
N GLU A 94 -19.24 -9.42 -24.57
CA GLU A 94 -18.72 -8.19 -25.20
C GLU A 94 -17.21 -8.06 -25.03
N MET A 95 -16.70 -8.33 -23.82
CA MET A 95 -15.26 -8.24 -23.55
C MET A 95 -14.45 -9.31 -24.31
N ILE A 96 -15.00 -10.52 -24.49
CA ILE A 96 -14.40 -11.57 -25.32
C ILE A 96 -14.38 -11.17 -26.80
N ASP A 97 -15.47 -10.59 -27.30
CA ASP A 97 -15.59 -10.13 -28.69
C ASP A 97 -14.62 -8.97 -28.97
N ASP A 98 -14.48 -8.02 -28.04
CA ASP A 98 -13.53 -6.91 -28.13
C ASP A 98 -12.08 -7.41 -28.16
N LEU A 99 -11.74 -8.35 -27.27
CA LEU A 99 -10.39 -8.93 -27.23
C LEU A 99 -10.06 -9.75 -28.48
N ALA A 100 -11.05 -10.39 -29.10
CA ALA A 100 -10.88 -11.06 -30.38
C ALA A 100 -10.73 -10.06 -31.54
N ALA A 101 -11.51 -8.97 -31.54
CA ALA A 101 -11.40 -7.90 -32.53
C ALA A 101 -10.05 -7.16 -32.45
N GLU A 102 -9.51 -7.01 -31.24
CA GLU A 102 -8.16 -6.49 -31.00
C GLU A 102 -7.04 -7.50 -31.32
N GLY A 103 -7.38 -8.72 -31.73
CA GLY A 103 -6.43 -9.79 -32.07
C GLY A 103 -5.67 -10.36 -30.87
N LYS A 104 -6.14 -10.09 -29.65
CA LYS A 104 -5.54 -10.57 -28.40
C LYS A 104 -6.05 -11.96 -28.00
N LEU A 105 -7.15 -12.40 -28.59
CA LEU A 105 -7.68 -13.76 -28.49
C LEU A 105 -7.82 -14.37 -29.89
N VAL A 106 -7.41 -15.63 -30.03
CA VAL A 106 -7.63 -16.42 -31.25
C VAL A 106 -8.52 -17.60 -30.87
N PHE A 107 -9.70 -17.68 -31.47
CA PHE A 107 -10.60 -18.79 -31.22
C PHE A 107 -10.16 -20.03 -31.99
N GLU A 108 -10.28 -21.20 -31.35
CA GLU A 108 -9.93 -22.49 -31.96
C GLU A 108 -10.74 -22.80 -33.23
N ARG A 109 -11.95 -22.22 -33.35
CA ARG A 109 -12.79 -22.32 -34.54
C ARG A 109 -12.20 -21.60 -35.77
N ASP A 110 -11.40 -20.57 -35.56
CA ASP A 110 -10.84 -19.73 -36.63
C ASP A 110 -9.42 -20.20 -37.04
N LEU A 111 -8.91 -21.27 -36.39
CA LEU A 111 -7.65 -21.95 -36.72
C LEU A 111 -7.82 -23.06 -37.79
N ARG A 112 -8.95 -23.10 -38.50
CA ARG A 112 -9.25 -24.10 -39.55
C ARG A 112 -9.40 -23.48 -40.94
#